data_AF-A0AAQ4DDP8-F1
#
_entry.id   AF-A0AAQ4DDP8-F1
#
_cell.length_a   1.000
_cell.length_b   1.000
_cell.length_c   1.000
_cell.angle_alpha   90.00
_cell.angle_beta   90.00
_cell.angle_gamma   90.00
#
_symmetry.space_group_name_H-M   'P 1'
#
loop_
_entity.id
_entity.type
_entity.pdbx_description
1 polymer ?
#
loop_
_entity_poly.entity_id
_entity_poly.type
_entity_poly.pdbx_seq_one_letter_code
_entity_poly.pdbx_strand_id
1 'polypeptide(L)'
;MGTAVILLTGVGYALSARARAIAWLLVPFLCGKAGRSAMVTASVSLILQGPIENMMTNSKIAVDSFMCLGALSYNHTKERLLLMYKPIKRIIWDFDEQAKVIHNETATIDQEVKPIEAEVSGDGREAKALEADAEYVDKVSDSELRSKLVREKYEELKKEIERDKEIEADYAKKLELRCEGRTILPQRVQIGRSPLLRSAVPPGIPPVLAHETHHLVPPRQQAKGYVEKYLDDLAFDNIYVTEYFCKIDDRRARKGMDTLLPLKRYEAIDIYDPLEFRFSRHEYTALMRGVGSELVHVAFGSIVLGLDYLIYDVLDIIRRNAEVEFVQEGFHRIALQVFGTGAVSNLVRKLFKDFDIEEKLERIASNAHCLPRPVRTSRWLVLRLYLVYASLVALVFAQLFAARMRRAVCAYFFRKVSNRWLTRPKANAAVWRGEV
;
A
#
# COMPACT_ATOMS: atom_id res chain seq x y z
N MET A 1 40.38 -20.93 27.10
CA MET A 1 39.74 -21.98 26.26
C MET A 1 40.43 -22.16 24.91
N GLY A 2 40.33 -21.23 23.95
CA GLY A 2 40.82 -21.44 22.57
C GLY A 2 42.27 -21.91 22.45
N THR A 3 43.20 -21.28 23.18
CA THR A 3 44.63 -21.65 23.20
C THR A 3 44.89 -23.10 23.60
N ALA A 4 44.22 -23.60 24.65
CA ALA A 4 44.33 -24.99 25.08
C ALA A 4 43.81 -25.97 24.02
N VAL A 5 42.73 -25.63 23.30
CA VAL A 5 42.21 -26.45 22.20
C VAL A 5 43.20 -26.48 21.02
N ILE A 6 43.86 -25.36 20.71
CA ILE A 6 44.89 -25.29 19.66
C ILE A 6 46.10 -26.16 20.05
N LEU A 7 46.59 -26.07 21.28
CA LEU A 7 47.71 -26.89 21.76
C LEU A 7 47.37 -28.39 21.76
N LEU A 8 46.21 -28.78 22.27
CA LEU A 8 45.76 -30.19 22.30
C LEU A 8 45.55 -30.76 20.89
N THR A 9 45.02 -29.97 19.95
CA THR A 9 44.89 -30.41 18.55
C THR A 9 46.23 -30.47 17.81
N GLY A 10 47.16 -29.56 18.10
CA GLY A 10 48.54 -29.61 17.61
C GLY A 10 49.30 -30.85 18.08
N VAL A 11 49.27 -31.16 19.38
CA VAL A 11 49.85 -32.39 19.95
C VAL A 11 49.20 -33.63 19.36
N GLY A 12 47.87 -33.65 19.22
CA GLY A 12 47.14 -34.73 18.57
C GLY A 12 47.56 -34.94 17.10
N TYR A 13 47.77 -33.86 16.35
CA TYR A 13 48.24 -33.89 14.97
C TYR A 13 49.69 -34.40 14.86
N ALA A 14 50.59 -34.00 15.76
CA ALA A 14 51.95 -34.52 15.79
C ALA A 14 51.98 -36.04 16.03
N LEU A 15 51.28 -36.52 17.07
CA LEU A 15 51.38 -37.91 17.53
C LEU A 15 50.55 -38.91 16.72
N SER A 16 49.39 -38.52 16.18
CA SER A 16 48.43 -39.48 15.60
C SER A 16 48.30 -39.38 14.08
N ALA A 17 48.63 -40.48 13.39
CA ALA A 17 48.35 -40.62 11.96
C ALA A 17 46.84 -40.54 11.64
N ARG A 18 45.97 -41.01 12.54
CA ARG A 18 44.51 -40.84 12.44
C ARG A 18 44.09 -39.36 12.54
N ALA A 19 44.71 -38.59 13.43
CA ALA A 19 44.43 -37.16 13.55
C ALA A 19 44.90 -36.38 12.29
N ARG A 20 46.08 -36.70 11.76
CA ARG A 20 46.57 -36.11 10.50
C ARG A 20 45.67 -36.42 9.32
N ALA A 21 45.27 -37.69 9.14
CA ALA A 21 44.32 -38.08 8.11
C ALA A 21 42.98 -37.32 8.24
N ILE A 22 42.38 -37.29 9.44
CA ILE A 22 41.11 -36.56 9.68
C ILE A 22 41.27 -35.07 9.37
N ALA A 23 42.37 -34.43 9.77
CA ALA A 23 42.63 -33.01 9.49
C ALA A 23 42.74 -32.72 7.99
N TRP A 24 43.47 -33.55 7.23
CA TRP A 24 43.59 -33.41 5.77
C TRP A 24 42.27 -33.72 5.05
N LEU A 25 41.43 -34.60 5.60
CA LEU A 25 40.09 -34.89 5.08
C LEU A 25 39.09 -33.75 5.30
N LEU A 26 39.31 -32.82 6.24
CA LEU A 26 38.36 -31.70 6.45
C LEU A 26 38.19 -30.86 5.18
N VAL A 27 39.25 -30.61 4.42
CA VAL A 27 39.21 -29.82 3.17
C VAL A 27 38.26 -30.42 2.13
N PRO A 28 38.41 -31.68 1.69
CA PRO A 28 37.46 -32.28 0.75
C PRO A 28 36.06 -32.54 1.32
N PHE A 29 35.88 -32.64 2.64
CA PHE A 29 34.53 -32.68 3.24
C PHE A 29 33.84 -31.31 3.29
N LEU A 30 34.60 -30.20 3.39
CA LEU A 30 34.07 -28.84 3.24
C LEU A 30 33.57 -28.60 1.81
N CYS A 31 34.28 -29.07 0.78
CA CYS A 31 33.81 -29.06 -0.62
C CYS A 31 32.59 -29.98 -0.88
N GLY A 32 32.05 -30.64 0.14
CA GLY A 32 30.83 -31.44 0.07
C GLY A 32 29.53 -30.64 0.23
N LYS A 33 28.44 -31.35 0.52
CA LYS A 33 27.10 -30.77 0.76
C LYS A 33 27.09 -29.70 1.86
N ALA A 34 27.95 -29.82 2.87
CA ALA A 34 27.99 -28.90 4.01
C ALA A 34 28.47 -27.49 3.62
N GLY A 35 29.56 -27.38 2.86
CA GLY A 35 30.06 -26.08 2.39
C GLY A 35 29.10 -25.41 1.41
N ARG A 36 28.51 -26.17 0.48
CA ARG A 36 27.48 -25.62 -0.42
C ARG A 36 26.25 -25.13 0.35
N SER A 37 25.75 -25.90 1.32
CA SER A 37 24.64 -25.45 2.18
C SER A 37 24.95 -24.12 2.89
N ALA A 38 26.15 -23.97 3.48
CA ALA A 38 26.57 -22.72 4.09
C ALA A 38 26.68 -21.54 3.09
N MET A 39 27.15 -21.80 1.87
CA MET A 39 27.27 -20.77 0.83
C MET A 39 25.92 -20.42 0.17
N VAL A 40 24.97 -21.35 0.10
CA VAL A 40 23.57 -21.08 -0.27
C VAL A 40 22.90 -20.21 0.80
N THR A 41 23.06 -20.53 2.09
CA THR A 41 22.57 -19.66 3.18
C THR A 41 23.19 -18.26 3.12
N ALA A 42 24.49 -18.16 2.79
CA ALA A 42 25.15 -16.87 2.60
C ALA A 42 24.63 -16.09 1.38
N SER A 43 24.31 -16.75 0.25
CA SER A 43 23.72 -16.07 -0.91
C SER A 43 22.30 -15.59 -0.62
N VAL A 44 21.47 -16.39 0.06
CA VAL A 44 20.13 -15.99 0.52
C VAL A 44 20.21 -14.79 1.47
N SER A 45 21.16 -14.77 2.41
CA SER A 45 21.40 -13.61 3.29
C SER A 45 21.76 -12.34 2.52
N LEU A 46 22.56 -12.44 1.45
CA LEU A 46 22.92 -11.30 0.59
C LEU A 46 21.77 -10.81 -0.30
N ILE A 47 20.81 -11.67 -0.64
CA ILE A 47 19.59 -11.29 -1.37
C ILE A 47 18.63 -10.54 -0.43
N LEU A 48 18.47 -11.02 0.81
CA LEU A 48 17.64 -10.41 1.85
C LEU A 48 18.16 -9.01 2.24
N GLN A 49 19.43 -8.89 2.61
CA GLN A 49 20.12 -7.66 3.03
C GLN A 49 20.60 -6.80 1.84
N GLY A 50 19.90 -6.88 0.70
CA GLY A 50 20.34 -6.31 -0.56
C GLY A 50 19.16 -5.93 -1.44
N PRO A 51 18.93 -6.59 -2.58
CA PRO A 51 17.83 -6.25 -3.47
C PRO A 51 16.44 -6.32 -2.81
N ILE A 52 16.19 -7.24 -1.86
CA ILE A 52 14.87 -7.28 -1.19
C ILE A 52 14.66 -6.03 -0.32
N GLU A 53 15.66 -5.61 0.45
CA GLU A 53 15.61 -4.38 1.25
C GLU A 53 15.53 -3.11 0.36
N ASN A 54 16.23 -3.10 -0.78
CA ASN A 54 16.17 -2.02 -1.77
C ASN A 54 14.79 -1.95 -2.46
N MET A 55 14.19 -3.09 -2.82
CA MET A 55 12.82 -3.19 -3.35
C MET A 55 11.79 -2.67 -2.35
N MET A 56 11.90 -3.03 -1.06
CA MET A 56 11.01 -2.54 -0.01
C MET A 56 11.16 -1.03 0.19
N THR A 57 12.40 -0.53 0.15
CA THR A 57 12.70 0.91 0.24
C THR A 57 12.11 1.68 -0.94
N ASN A 58 12.30 1.20 -2.17
CA ASN A 58 11.72 1.79 -3.38
C ASN A 58 10.19 1.71 -3.40
N SER A 59 9.61 0.61 -2.91
CA SER A 59 8.16 0.47 -2.77
C SER A 59 7.58 1.48 -1.77
N LYS A 60 8.28 1.74 -0.66
CA LYS A 60 7.90 2.83 0.25
C LYS A 60 8.00 4.20 -0.43
N ILE A 61 9.10 4.49 -1.13
CA ILE A 61 9.27 5.75 -1.87
C ILE A 61 8.13 5.94 -2.88
N ALA A 62 7.68 4.88 -3.56
CA ALA A 62 6.52 4.91 -4.45
C ALA A 62 5.23 5.28 -3.69
N VAL A 63 4.93 4.60 -2.58
CA VAL A 63 3.73 4.88 -1.76
C VAL A 63 3.74 6.31 -1.21
N ASP A 64 4.85 6.75 -0.63
CA ASP A 64 5.02 8.11 -0.10
C ASP A 64 4.80 9.17 -1.22
N SER A 65 5.27 8.90 -2.44
CA SER A 65 5.06 9.74 -3.63
C SER A 65 3.59 9.80 -4.06
N PHE A 66 2.90 8.65 -4.12
CA PHE A 66 1.47 8.58 -4.45
C PHE A 66 0.60 9.27 -3.39
N MET A 67 0.94 9.13 -2.10
CA MET A 67 0.23 9.82 -1.01
C MET A 67 0.45 11.34 -1.08
N CYS A 68 1.67 11.80 -1.39
CA CYS A 68 1.97 13.22 -1.62
C CYS A 68 1.16 13.78 -2.80
N LEU A 69 1.14 13.06 -3.94
CA LEU A 69 0.37 13.46 -5.12
C LEU A 69 -1.15 13.46 -4.86
N GLY A 70 -1.65 12.51 -4.07
CA GLY A 70 -3.05 12.46 -3.63
C GLY A 70 -3.43 13.67 -2.75
N ALA A 71 -2.57 14.03 -1.79
CA ALA A 71 -2.77 15.22 -0.95
C ALA A 71 -2.69 16.53 -1.75
N LEU A 72 -1.78 16.62 -2.72
CA LEU A 72 -1.66 17.76 -3.63
C LEU A 72 -2.91 17.90 -4.52
N SER A 73 -3.39 16.78 -5.09
CA SER A 73 -4.63 16.73 -5.88
C SER A 73 -5.86 17.10 -5.06
N TYR A 74 -5.97 16.63 -3.81
CA TYR A 74 -7.02 17.05 -2.88
C TYR A 74 -6.97 18.56 -2.61
N ASN A 75 -5.79 19.13 -2.33
CA ASN A 75 -5.65 20.57 -2.09
C ASN A 75 -6.03 21.40 -3.32
N HIS A 76 -5.56 21.04 -4.53
CA HIS A 76 -5.96 21.73 -5.75
C HIS A 76 -7.46 21.59 -6.05
N THR A 77 -8.07 20.42 -5.77
CA THR A 77 -9.51 20.21 -5.93
C THR A 77 -10.31 21.08 -4.94
N LYS A 78 -9.86 21.14 -3.68
CA LYS A 78 -10.43 21.99 -2.62
C LYS A 78 -10.33 23.47 -2.98
N GLU A 79 -9.18 23.94 -3.46
CA GLU A 79 -8.98 25.32 -3.89
C GLU A 79 -9.88 25.66 -5.09
N ARG A 80 -9.91 24.81 -6.12
CA ARG A 80 -10.79 24.99 -7.29
C ARG A 80 -12.27 25.05 -6.91
N LEU A 81 -12.73 24.20 -5.98
CA LEU A 81 -14.11 24.25 -5.46
C LEU A 81 -14.36 25.51 -4.64
N LEU A 82 -13.46 25.89 -3.74
CA LEU A 82 -13.59 27.11 -2.93
C LEU A 82 -13.67 28.37 -3.80
N LEU A 83 -12.89 28.44 -4.87
CA LEU A 83 -12.93 29.54 -5.85
C LEU A 83 -14.24 29.52 -6.65
N MET A 84 -14.65 28.37 -7.18
CA MET A 84 -15.92 28.20 -7.88
C MET A 84 -17.14 28.63 -7.05
N TYR A 85 -17.15 28.34 -5.74
CA TYR A 85 -18.23 28.76 -4.83
C TYR A 85 -18.04 30.17 -4.24
N LYS A 86 -16.87 30.81 -4.39
CA LYS A 86 -16.60 32.17 -3.87
C LYS A 86 -17.60 33.23 -4.36
N PRO A 87 -17.89 33.39 -5.68
CA PRO A 87 -18.85 34.39 -6.13
C PRO A 87 -20.28 34.06 -5.69
N ILE A 88 -20.68 32.78 -5.75
CA ILE A 88 -22.00 32.31 -5.28
C ILE A 88 -22.18 32.62 -3.79
N LYS A 89 -21.15 32.41 -2.97
CA LYS A 89 -21.18 32.75 -1.56
C LYS A 89 -21.30 34.27 -1.35
N ARG A 90 -20.54 35.11 -2.07
CA ARG A 90 -20.64 36.56 -1.95
C ARG A 90 -22.07 37.01 -2.25
N ILE A 91 -22.62 36.59 -3.39
CA ILE A 91 -24.01 36.86 -3.80
C ILE A 91 -25.02 36.49 -2.70
N ILE A 92 -24.93 35.30 -2.09
CA ILE A 92 -25.88 34.89 -1.03
C ILE A 92 -25.78 35.79 0.22
N TRP A 93 -24.59 36.28 0.56
CA TRP A 93 -24.39 37.20 1.68
C TRP A 93 -24.88 38.62 1.34
N ASP A 94 -24.60 39.11 0.14
CA ASP A 94 -25.09 40.40 -0.36
C ASP A 94 -26.63 40.44 -0.39
N PHE A 95 -27.27 39.33 -0.81
CA PHE A 95 -28.72 39.14 -0.76
C PHE A 95 -29.29 39.15 0.67
N ASP A 96 -28.62 38.52 1.64
CA ASP A 96 -29.04 38.49 3.06
C ASP A 96 -28.87 39.87 3.73
N GLU A 97 -27.86 40.65 3.34
CA GLU A 97 -27.71 42.04 3.77
C GLU A 97 -28.80 42.94 3.18
N GLN A 98 -29.06 42.86 1.86
CA GLN A 98 -30.14 43.63 1.22
C GLN A 98 -31.52 43.22 1.72
N ALA A 99 -31.77 41.94 2.01
CA ALA A 99 -33.02 41.48 2.59
C ALA A 99 -33.29 42.10 3.98
N LYS A 100 -32.25 42.35 4.78
CA LYS A 100 -32.39 43.05 6.08
C LYS A 100 -32.68 44.53 5.91
N VAL A 101 -32.07 45.20 4.92
CA VAL A 101 -32.39 46.59 4.57
C VAL A 101 -33.86 46.70 4.17
N ILE A 102 -34.30 45.86 3.21
CA ILE A 102 -35.70 45.81 2.76
C ILE A 102 -36.63 45.49 3.93
N HIS A 103 -36.31 44.49 4.78
CA HIS A 103 -37.12 44.17 5.94
C HIS A 103 -37.25 45.36 6.90
N ASN A 104 -36.19 46.11 7.17
CA ASN A 104 -36.23 47.27 8.05
C ASN A 104 -37.02 48.44 7.42
N GLU A 105 -36.83 48.74 6.14
CA GLU A 105 -37.63 49.74 5.42
C GLU A 105 -39.12 49.35 5.41
N THR A 106 -39.44 48.10 5.06
CA THR A 106 -40.83 47.60 5.09
C THR A 106 -41.42 47.54 6.50
N ALA A 107 -40.63 47.32 7.55
CA ALA A 107 -41.09 47.35 8.95
C ALA A 107 -41.35 48.78 9.45
N THR A 108 -40.69 49.80 8.87
CA THR A 108 -41.03 51.21 9.09
C THR A 108 -42.30 51.58 8.34
N ILE A 109 -42.41 51.21 7.06
CA ILE A 109 -43.63 51.42 6.26
C ILE A 109 -44.84 50.71 6.90
N ASP A 110 -44.67 49.47 7.39
CA ASP A 110 -45.69 48.72 8.13
C ASP A 110 -46.14 49.44 9.41
N GLN A 111 -45.24 50.12 10.12
CA GLN A 111 -45.60 50.94 11.29
C GLN A 111 -46.36 52.22 10.92
N GLU A 112 -46.03 52.85 9.78
CA GLU A 112 -46.72 54.04 9.26
C GLU A 112 -48.07 53.69 8.59
N VAL A 113 -48.18 52.52 7.95
CA VAL A 113 -49.37 52.05 7.25
C VAL A 113 -50.36 51.37 8.19
N LYS A 114 -49.92 50.66 9.25
CA LYS A 114 -50.83 50.04 10.23
C LYS A 114 -51.91 50.95 10.83
N PRO A 115 -51.65 52.21 11.22
CA PRO A 115 -52.73 53.10 11.65
C PRO A 115 -53.69 53.43 10.50
N ILE A 116 -53.22 53.52 9.25
CA ILE A 116 -54.05 53.74 8.06
C ILE A 116 -54.88 52.49 7.73
N GLU A 117 -54.30 51.29 7.83
CA GLU A 117 -54.98 50.01 7.61
C GLU A 117 -56.05 49.75 8.68
N ALA A 118 -55.77 50.05 9.96
CA ALA A 118 -56.76 49.97 11.03
C ALA A 118 -57.88 51.03 10.88
N GLU A 119 -57.52 52.20 10.34
CA GLU A 119 -58.42 53.32 10.08
C GLU A 119 -59.38 53.03 8.91
N VAL A 120 -58.88 52.48 7.81
CA VAL A 120 -59.62 52.18 6.57
C VAL A 120 -60.27 50.79 6.59
N SER A 121 -59.51 49.75 6.94
CA SER A 121 -59.88 48.33 6.74
C SER A 121 -60.16 47.55 8.03
N GLY A 122 -60.17 48.21 9.20
CA GLY A 122 -60.48 47.55 10.48
C GLY A 122 -61.91 46.99 10.56
N ASP A 123 -62.12 45.97 11.41
CA ASP A 123 -63.29 45.09 11.63
C ASP A 123 -64.75 45.66 11.65
N GLY A 124 -64.99 46.93 11.35
CA GLY A 124 -66.32 47.56 11.37
C GLY A 124 -66.93 47.72 12.77
N ARG A 125 -66.25 47.26 13.83
CA ARG A 125 -66.70 47.37 15.23
C ARG A 125 -66.91 48.83 15.65
N GLU A 126 -66.02 49.71 15.22
CA GLU A 126 -66.11 51.16 15.45
C GLU A 126 -67.35 51.75 14.77
N ALA A 127 -67.58 51.46 13.48
CA ALA A 127 -68.79 51.89 12.77
C ALA A 127 -70.07 51.37 13.45
N LYS A 128 -70.10 50.12 13.93
CA LYS A 128 -71.25 49.53 14.63
C LYS A 128 -71.48 50.14 16.02
N ALA A 129 -70.42 50.52 16.74
CA ALA A 129 -70.55 51.24 18.01
C ALA A 129 -71.10 52.66 17.76
N LEU A 130 -70.65 53.34 16.72
CA LEU A 130 -71.12 54.67 16.34
C LEU A 130 -72.56 54.67 15.82
N GLU A 131 -72.96 53.66 15.04
CA GLU A 131 -74.37 53.45 14.70
C GLU A 131 -75.22 53.31 15.98
N ALA A 132 -74.75 52.57 16.99
CA ALA A 132 -75.47 52.38 18.25
C ALA A 132 -75.51 53.65 19.15
N ASP A 133 -74.41 54.40 19.22
CA ASP A 133 -74.34 55.67 19.97
C ASP A 133 -75.23 56.75 19.31
N ALA A 134 -75.19 56.88 17.99
CA ALA A 134 -76.09 57.77 17.24
C ALA A 134 -77.56 57.34 17.40
N GLU A 135 -77.85 56.03 17.28
CA GLU A 135 -79.16 55.46 17.58
C GLU A 135 -79.64 55.66 19.02
N TYR A 136 -78.76 55.95 19.99
CA TYR A 136 -79.13 56.31 21.35
C TYR A 136 -79.42 57.81 21.47
N VAL A 137 -78.57 58.67 20.90
CA VAL A 137 -78.74 60.14 20.92
C VAL A 137 -80.01 60.57 20.17
N ASP A 138 -80.27 60.02 18.98
CA ASP A 138 -81.45 60.37 18.17
C ASP A 138 -82.76 60.03 18.92
N LYS A 139 -82.77 58.90 19.67
CA LYS A 139 -83.89 58.47 20.52
C LYS A 139 -84.08 59.33 21.79
N VAL A 140 -83.04 60.03 22.25
CA VAL A 140 -83.10 60.95 23.42
C VAL A 140 -83.47 62.38 23.00
N SER A 141 -83.21 62.74 21.75
CA SER A 141 -83.54 64.06 21.17
C SER A 141 -84.88 64.10 20.40
N ASP A 142 -85.63 63.00 20.39
CA ASP A 142 -86.91 62.82 19.67
C ASP A 142 -86.81 63.18 18.18
N SER A 143 -85.74 62.70 17.53
CA SER A 143 -85.39 63.00 16.14
C SER A 143 -85.31 61.73 15.28
N GLU A 144 -85.40 61.89 13.95
CA GLU A 144 -85.29 60.76 13.02
C GLU A 144 -83.91 60.08 13.11
N LEU A 145 -83.89 58.73 13.06
CA LEU A 145 -82.64 57.95 13.12
C LEU A 145 -81.74 58.21 11.90
N ARG A 146 -80.71 59.04 12.07
CA ARG A 146 -79.76 59.42 11.01
C ARG A 146 -78.91 58.24 10.58
N SER A 147 -78.48 57.42 11.53
CA SER A 147 -77.73 56.18 11.30
C SER A 147 -78.45 55.22 10.34
N LYS A 148 -79.80 55.21 10.33
CA LYS A 148 -80.59 54.40 9.41
C LYS A 148 -80.49 54.90 7.97
N LEU A 149 -80.63 56.21 7.76
CA LEU A 149 -80.47 56.86 6.45
C LEU A 149 -79.05 56.63 5.88
N VAL A 150 -78.03 56.77 6.73
CA VAL A 150 -76.62 56.45 6.38
C VAL A 150 -76.47 54.96 6.05
N ARG A 151 -77.10 54.05 6.82
CA ARG A 151 -77.05 52.60 6.57
C ARG A 151 -77.67 52.24 5.20
N GLU A 152 -78.84 52.78 4.88
CA GLU A 152 -79.53 52.50 3.60
C GLU A 152 -78.75 53.07 2.39
N LYS A 153 -78.28 54.33 2.49
CA LYS A 153 -77.44 55.02 1.48
C LYS A 153 -76.24 54.20 0.99
N TYR A 154 -75.46 53.63 1.92
CA TYR A 154 -74.26 52.85 1.56
C TYR A 154 -74.55 51.39 1.19
N GLU A 155 -75.65 50.80 1.69
CA GLU A 155 -76.11 49.47 1.28
C GLU A 155 -76.66 49.45 -0.16
N GLU A 156 -77.19 50.55 -0.67
CA GLU A 156 -77.51 50.69 -2.10
C GLU A 156 -76.24 50.88 -2.94
N LEU A 157 -75.38 51.83 -2.55
CA LEU A 157 -74.12 52.12 -3.25
C LEU A 157 -73.21 50.89 -3.43
N LYS A 158 -73.14 50.00 -2.43
CA LYS A 158 -72.37 48.74 -2.52
C LYS A 158 -72.82 47.79 -3.64
N LYS A 159 -74.08 47.85 -4.07
CA LYS A 159 -74.64 46.92 -5.08
C LYS A 159 -74.17 47.24 -6.51
N GLU A 160 -73.65 48.45 -6.73
CA GLU A 160 -73.21 48.94 -8.04
C GLU A 160 -71.66 48.99 -8.18
N ILE A 161 -70.93 48.54 -7.16
CA ILE A 161 -69.51 48.85 -6.96
C ILE A 161 -68.58 47.64 -7.14
N GLU A 162 -67.39 47.89 -7.69
CA GLU A 162 -66.29 46.92 -7.79
C GLU A 162 -65.54 46.79 -6.47
N ARG A 163 -65.04 45.59 -6.12
CA ARG A 163 -64.42 45.26 -4.81
C ARG A 163 -63.39 46.29 -4.31
N ASP A 164 -62.55 46.82 -5.20
CA ASP A 164 -61.48 47.73 -4.81
C ASP A 164 -62.03 49.09 -4.32
N LYS A 165 -63.23 49.48 -4.81
CA LYS A 165 -64.02 50.65 -4.37
C LYS A 165 -65.00 50.31 -3.23
N GLU A 166 -65.25 49.04 -2.95
CA GLU A 166 -66.07 48.62 -1.79
C GLU A 166 -65.43 49.08 -0.48
N ILE A 167 -64.09 49.02 -0.41
CA ILE A 167 -63.28 49.52 0.70
C ILE A 167 -63.45 51.05 0.87
N GLU A 168 -63.47 51.80 -0.24
CA GLU A 168 -63.72 53.25 -0.22
C GLU A 168 -65.13 53.57 0.30
N ALA A 169 -66.14 52.80 -0.10
CA ALA A 169 -67.52 52.96 0.36
C ALA A 169 -67.70 52.62 1.85
N ASP A 170 -67.09 51.53 2.35
CA ASP A 170 -67.11 51.21 3.79
C ASP A 170 -66.37 52.26 4.62
N TYR A 171 -65.23 52.76 4.14
CA TYR A 171 -64.50 53.81 4.84
C TYR A 171 -65.24 55.16 4.85
N ALA A 172 -65.89 55.53 3.75
CA ALA A 172 -66.76 56.70 3.67
C ALA A 172 -67.94 56.60 4.65
N LYS A 173 -68.60 55.44 4.73
CA LYS A 173 -69.65 55.16 5.74
C LYS A 173 -69.11 55.29 7.16
N LYS A 174 -67.92 54.73 7.43
CA LYS A 174 -67.24 54.80 8.74
C LYS A 174 -66.86 56.24 9.14
N LEU A 175 -66.55 57.10 8.17
CA LEU A 175 -66.30 58.53 8.39
C LEU A 175 -67.59 59.31 8.69
N GLU A 176 -68.65 59.08 7.91
CA GLU A 176 -69.94 59.76 8.11
C GLU A 176 -70.50 59.46 9.51
N LEU A 177 -70.43 58.21 9.96
CA LEU A 177 -70.79 57.81 11.33
C LEU A 177 -69.86 58.37 12.41
N ARG A 178 -68.57 58.62 12.12
CA ARG A 178 -67.63 59.27 13.07
C ARG A 178 -67.84 60.77 13.22
N CYS A 179 -68.57 61.40 12.31
CA CYS A 179 -69.09 62.74 12.52
C CYS A 179 -70.25 62.76 13.55
N GLU A 180 -70.82 61.61 13.91
CA GLU A 180 -71.98 61.49 14.80
C GLU A 180 -71.67 60.98 16.23
N GLY A 181 -70.46 60.49 16.53
CA GLY A 181 -70.10 60.01 17.90
C GLY A 181 -68.60 59.83 18.21
N ARG A 182 -68.20 59.87 19.50
CA ARG A 182 -66.82 59.64 20.01
C ARG A 182 -66.70 59.24 21.50
N THR A 183 -66.42 57.95 21.83
CA THR A 183 -65.70 57.49 23.07
C THR A 183 -65.01 56.09 22.87
N ILE A 184 -64.18 55.53 23.80
CA ILE A 184 -62.85 54.87 23.46
C ILE A 184 -62.38 53.54 24.26
N LEU A 185 -61.76 52.52 23.57
CA LEU A 185 -60.71 51.43 23.94
C LEU A 185 -61.05 49.92 24.44
N PRO A 186 -60.10 48.96 24.85
CA PRO A 186 -59.42 47.80 24.10
C PRO A 186 -59.39 46.36 24.83
N GLN A 187 -58.54 45.24 24.73
CA GLN A 187 -57.32 44.67 24.02
C GLN A 187 -56.97 43.12 24.32
N ARG A 188 -56.09 42.40 23.53
CA ARG A 188 -55.15 41.20 23.84
C ARG A 188 -55.44 39.66 23.51
N VAL A 189 -54.53 38.70 23.93
CA VAL A 189 -53.76 37.65 23.14
C VAL A 189 -52.97 36.55 24.00
N GLN A 190 -52.50 35.33 23.51
CA GLN A 190 -51.35 34.41 24.03
C GLN A 190 -51.06 32.99 23.30
N ILE A 191 -50.10 32.08 23.77
CA ILE A 191 -49.21 31.06 22.99
C ILE A 191 -48.89 29.60 23.65
N GLY A 192 -48.28 28.54 22.96
CA GLY A 192 -47.72 27.21 23.54
C GLY A 192 -46.88 26.15 22.65
N ARG A 193 -46.15 25.07 23.18
CA ARG A 193 -45.20 24.08 22.46
C ARG A 193 -44.76 22.66 23.12
N SER A 194 -43.83 21.80 22.53
CA SER A 194 -43.46 20.33 22.88
C SER A 194 -42.01 19.68 22.51
N PRO A 195 -41.55 18.42 22.93
CA PRO A 195 -40.21 17.72 22.63
C PRO A 195 -40.06 16.11 22.40
N LEU A 196 -38.83 15.44 22.37
CA LEU A 196 -38.43 14.05 21.79
C LEU A 196 -37.48 12.95 22.53
N LEU A 197 -36.58 12.11 21.88
CA LEU A 197 -36.26 10.60 22.12
C LEU A 197 -34.82 9.93 21.72
N ARG A 198 -34.46 8.63 22.08
CA ARG A 198 -33.42 7.55 21.57
C ARG A 198 -31.94 7.37 22.17
N SER A 199 -31.01 6.34 22.05
CA SER A 199 -30.81 4.86 21.60
C SER A 199 -29.39 4.15 21.97
N ALA A 200 -28.98 2.87 21.59
CA ALA A 200 -27.77 2.03 22.08
C ALA A 200 -27.01 0.98 21.11
N VAL A 201 -25.89 0.22 21.49
CA VAL A 201 -24.90 -0.62 20.60
C VAL A 201 -24.05 -1.88 21.23
N PRO A 202 -23.45 -2.91 20.50
CA PRO A 202 -22.68 -4.17 20.97
C PRO A 202 -21.26 -4.65 20.31
N PRO A 203 -20.60 -5.86 20.59
CA PRO A 203 -19.13 -6.27 20.35
C PRO A 203 -18.67 -7.60 19.52
N GLY A 204 -17.39 -8.17 19.62
CA GLY A 204 -16.73 -9.28 18.77
C GLY A 204 -15.55 -10.25 19.30
N ILE A 205 -14.79 -11.05 18.45
CA ILE A 205 -13.93 -12.31 18.78
C ILE A 205 -12.59 -12.61 17.94
N PRO A 206 -11.53 -13.42 18.38
CA PRO A 206 -10.22 -13.78 17.68
C PRO A 206 -9.64 -15.29 17.64
N PRO A 207 -8.47 -15.65 16.98
CA PRO A 207 -7.77 -17.00 17.01
C PRO A 207 -6.17 -17.11 17.18
N VAL A 208 -5.45 -18.17 16.67
CA VAL A 208 -4.32 -18.99 17.32
C VAL A 208 -2.95 -19.26 16.53
N LEU A 209 -1.99 -20.07 17.09
CA LEU A 209 -0.50 -20.35 16.90
C LEU A 209 0.06 -21.36 15.79
N ALA A 210 1.41 -21.62 15.74
CA ALA A 210 2.17 -22.54 14.81
C ALA A 210 3.46 -23.28 15.39
N HIS A 211 4.30 -23.99 14.58
CA HIS A 211 5.22 -25.13 14.98
C HIS A 211 6.68 -25.21 14.35
N GLU A 212 7.55 -26.20 14.75
CA GLU A 212 9.05 -26.33 14.52
C GLU A 212 9.62 -27.29 13.40
N THR A 213 10.98 -27.44 13.25
CA THR A 213 11.72 -28.16 12.14
C THR A 213 13.07 -28.91 12.50
N HIS A 214 13.83 -29.47 11.52
CA HIS A 214 14.94 -30.48 11.64
C HIS A 214 16.43 -29.97 11.52
N HIS A 215 17.44 -30.82 11.83
CA HIS A 215 18.90 -30.50 11.92
C HIS A 215 19.89 -31.18 10.92
N LEU A 216 21.13 -30.67 10.81
CA LEU A 216 22.27 -31.18 9.97
C LEU A 216 23.47 -31.75 10.77
N VAL A 217 24.35 -32.53 10.11
CA VAL A 217 25.52 -33.24 10.69
C VAL A 217 26.88 -32.64 10.25
N PRO A 218 27.83 -32.32 11.17
CA PRO A 218 29.04 -31.54 10.87
C PRO A 218 30.19 -32.31 10.17
N PRO A 219 31.04 -31.63 9.35
CA PRO A 219 32.10 -32.27 8.55
C PRO A 219 33.12 -33.10 9.34
N ARG A 220 33.48 -32.71 10.56
CA ARG A 220 34.45 -33.45 11.40
C ARG A 220 33.99 -34.87 11.74
N GLN A 221 32.68 -35.07 11.92
CA GLN A 221 32.11 -36.41 12.16
C GLN A 221 32.13 -37.25 10.87
N GLN A 222 31.85 -36.63 9.72
CA GLN A 222 31.93 -37.29 8.40
C GLN A 222 33.37 -37.75 8.09
N ALA A 223 34.38 -36.91 8.38
CA ALA A 223 35.78 -37.26 8.22
C ALA A 223 36.23 -38.42 9.14
N LYS A 224 35.81 -38.42 10.41
CA LYS A 224 36.07 -39.52 11.35
C LYS A 224 35.46 -40.84 10.86
N GLY A 225 34.17 -40.84 10.51
CA GLY A 225 33.47 -42.03 10.03
C GLY A 225 33.99 -42.56 8.68
N TYR A 226 34.54 -41.70 7.81
CA TYR A 226 35.23 -42.13 6.58
C TYR A 226 36.56 -42.82 6.89
N VAL A 227 37.36 -42.33 7.85
CA VAL A 227 38.59 -43.02 8.29
C VAL A 227 38.28 -44.36 8.94
N GLU A 228 37.23 -44.46 9.75
CA GLU A 228 36.82 -45.71 10.40
C GLU A 228 36.43 -46.75 9.35
N LYS A 229 35.51 -46.42 8.42
CA LYS A 229 35.14 -47.33 7.32
C LYS A 229 36.32 -47.69 6.39
N TYR A 230 37.25 -46.77 6.15
CA TYR A 230 38.47 -47.02 5.39
C TYR A 230 39.46 -47.96 6.10
N LEU A 231 39.37 -48.12 7.42
CA LEU A 231 40.22 -49.08 8.15
C LEU A 231 39.55 -50.45 8.30
N ASP A 232 38.22 -50.49 8.39
CA ASP A 232 37.49 -51.67 8.88
C ASP A 232 36.78 -52.48 7.76
N ASP A 233 36.20 -51.85 6.73
CA ASP A 233 35.42 -52.53 5.68
C ASP A 233 36.20 -52.64 4.36
N LEU A 234 36.81 -53.79 4.06
CA LEU A 234 37.59 -54.07 2.83
C LEU A 234 36.84 -53.84 1.49
N ALA A 235 35.51 -53.67 1.49
CA ALA A 235 34.73 -53.33 0.30
C ALA A 235 34.55 -51.81 0.10
N PHE A 236 34.95 -50.98 1.08
CA PHE A 236 34.76 -49.53 1.10
C PHE A 236 35.66 -48.79 0.10
N ASP A 237 35.05 -48.03 -0.82
CA ASP A 237 35.73 -47.13 -1.76
C ASP A 237 36.85 -47.83 -2.59
N ASN A 238 36.69 -49.14 -2.83
CA ASN A 238 37.63 -50.01 -3.55
C ASN A 238 37.25 -50.10 -5.04
N ILE A 239 37.33 -48.96 -5.73
CA ILE A 239 36.94 -48.76 -7.14
C ILE A 239 38.09 -48.22 -8.01
N TYR A 240 39.32 -48.28 -7.49
CA TYR A 240 40.48 -47.62 -8.09
C TYR A 240 41.58 -48.63 -8.43
N VAL A 241 42.00 -48.67 -9.69
CA VAL A 241 43.30 -49.24 -10.06
C VAL A 241 44.38 -48.22 -9.71
N THR A 242 45.56 -48.73 -9.35
CA THR A 242 46.71 -47.89 -8.96
C THR A 242 47.99 -48.51 -9.49
N GLU A 243 49.03 -47.70 -9.64
CA GLU A 243 50.35 -48.14 -10.10
C GLU A 243 50.92 -49.33 -9.28
N TYR A 244 50.61 -49.43 -7.98
CA TYR A 244 50.99 -50.57 -7.14
C TYR A 244 50.25 -51.88 -7.48
N PHE A 245 49.00 -51.79 -7.95
CA PHE A 245 48.23 -52.94 -8.45
C PHE A 245 48.83 -53.46 -9.76
N CYS A 246 49.10 -52.57 -10.72
CA CYS A 246 49.76 -52.93 -11.98
C CYS A 246 51.12 -53.59 -11.71
N LYS A 247 51.93 -53.01 -10.81
CA LYS A 247 53.20 -53.60 -10.35
C LYS A 247 53.05 -54.94 -9.61
N ILE A 248 51.85 -55.38 -9.21
CA ILE A 248 51.61 -56.75 -8.71
C ILE A 248 51.23 -57.67 -9.87
N ASP A 249 50.35 -57.23 -10.76
CA ASP A 249 49.91 -58.00 -11.92
C ASP A 249 51.08 -58.29 -12.89
N ASP A 250 51.95 -57.32 -13.14
CA ASP A 250 53.21 -57.47 -13.89
C ASP A 250 54.15 -58.54 -13.29
N ARG A 251 54.04 -58.79 -11.98
CA ARG A 251 54.80 -59.81 -11.24
C ARG A 251 54.08 -61.16 -11.16
N ARG A 252 52.79 -61.22 -11.53
CA ARG A 252 52.03 -62.46 -11.78
C ARG A 252 52.23 -62.93 -13.22
N ALA A 253 52.10 -62.02 -14.19
CA ALA A 253 52.43 -62.25 -15.60
C ALA A 253 53.81 -62.89 -15.78
N ARG A 254 54.85 -62.27 -15.21
CA ARG A 254 56.24 -62.77 -15.24
C ARG A 254 56.49 -64.07 -14.48
N LYS A 255 55.47 -64.63 -13.82
CA LYS A 255 55.52 -65.94 -13.13
C LYS A 255 54.57 -66.98 -13.74
N GLY A 256 53.91 -66.67 -14.87
CA GLY A 256 52.92 -67.56 -15.48
C GLY A 256 51.65 -67.74 -14.64
N MET A 257 51.34 -66.80 -13.74
CA MET A 257 50.08 -66.77 -12.98
C MET A 257 49.08 -65.81 -13.62
N ASP A 258 47.80 -66.11 -13.44
CA ASP A 258 46.69 -65.29 -13.96
C ASP A 258 46.77 -63.81 -13.54
N THR A 259 46.49 -62.95 -14.52
CA THR A 259 46.42 -61.49 -14.42
C THR A 259 44.98 -61.00 -14.50
N LEU A 260 44.70 -59.81 -13.96
CA LEU A 260 43.39 -59.16 -14.07
C LEU A 260 43.38 -58.03 -15.10
N LEU A 261 44.56 -57.60 -15.55
CA LEU A 261 44.74 -56.71 -16.69
C LEU A 261 44.96 -57.55 -17.97
N PRO A 262 44.36 -57.17 -19.12
CA PRO A 262 43.47 -56.02 -19.33
C PRO A 262 42.04 -56.25 -18.79
N LEU A 263 41.47 -55.22 -18.15
CA LEU A 263 40.07 -55.23 -17.70
C LEU A 263 39.10 -55.44 -18.87
N LYS A 264 38.02 -56.20 -18.65
CA LYS A 264 36.96 -56.33 -19.66
C LYS A 264 36.19 -55.03 -19.82
N ARG A 265 35.61 -54.81 -20.99
CA ARG A 265 34.90 -53.55 -21.35
C ARG A 265 33.78 -53.14 -20.38
N TYR A 266 33.20 -54.07 -19.62
CA TYR A 266 32.20 -53.77 -18.59
C TYR A 266 32.81 -53.52 -17.20
N GLU A 267 33.91 -54.19 -16.83
CA GLU A 267 34.66 -53.94 -15.58
C GLU A 267 35.33 -52.56 -15.60
N ALA A 268 35.82 -52.14 -16.77
CA ALA A 268 36.38 -50.81 -17.02
C ALA A 268 35.35 -49.65 -17.02
N ILE A 269 34.07 -49.91 -16.67
CA ILE A 269 33.03 -48.87 -16.49
C ILE A 269 32.87 -48.50 -15.00
N ASP A 270 33.30 -49.37 -14.07
CA ASP A 270 33.22 -49.13 -12.62
C ASP A 270 34.59 -48.95 -11.95
N ILE A 271 35.68 -49.16 -12.69
CA ILE A 271 37.07 -49.10 -12.20
C ILE A 271 37.83 -48.00 -12.96
N TYR A 272 38.44 -47.06 -12.21
CA TYR A 272 39.11 -45.86 -12.76
C TYR A 272 40.47 -45.63 -12.09
N ASP A 273 41.40 -44.94 -12.76
CA ASP A 273 42.58 -44.39 -12.07
C ASP A 273 42.19 -43.10 -11.31
N PRO A 274 42.60 -42.91 -10.04
CA PRO A 274 42.34 -41.67 -9.29
C PRO A 274 42.78 -40.37 -9.98
N LEU A 275 43.79 -40.43 -10.85
CA LEU A 275 44.44 -39.31 -11.52
C LEU A 275 43.91 -39.03 -12.93
N GLU A 276 43.18 -39.96 -13.56
CA GLU A 276 42.60 -39.76 -14.89
C GLU A 276 41.44 -38.75 -14.86
N PHE A 277 41.46 -37.71 -15.70
CA PHE A 277 40.39 -36.69 -15.77
C PHE A 277 39.03 -37.21 -16.31
N ARG A 278 38.86 -38.52 -16.52
CA ARG A 278 37.63 -39.12 -17.05
C ARG A 278 36.54 -39.14 -15.98
N PHE A 279 35.33 -38.69 -16.33
CA PHE A 279 34.17 -38.74 -15.45
C PHE A 279 33.46 -40.10 -15.51
N SER A 280 33.19 -40.70 -14.36
CA SER A 280 32.30 -41.86 -14.23
C SER A 280 30.83 -41.47 -14.45
N ARG A 281 29.99 -42.42 -14.88
CA ARG A 281 28.52 -42.23 -14.96
C ARG A 281 27.91 -41.82 -13.60
N HIS A 282 28.45 -42.35 -12.50
CA HIS A 282 28.00 -41.99 -11.15
C HIS A 282 28.48 -40.59 -10.71
N GLU A 283 29.67 -40.17 -11.14
CA GLU A 283 30.17 -38.81 -10.94
C GLU A 283 29.37 -37.79 -11.77
N TYR A 284 29.10 -38.10 -13.05
CA TYR A 284 28.32 -37.24 -13.94
C TYR A 284 26.88 -37.04 -13.44
N THR A 285 26.21 -38.11 -13.02
CA THR A 285 24.85 -37.99 -12.43
C THR A 285 24.84 -37.30 -11.06
N ALA A 286 25.96 -37.30 -10.32
CA ALA A 286 26.13 -36.47 -9.12
C ALA A 286 26.36 -34.99 -9.47
N LEU A 287 27.20 -34.71 -10.48
CA LEU A 287 27.50 -33.39 -11.02
C LEU A 287 26.24 -32.71 -11.54
N MET A 288 25.49 -33.34 -12.44
CA MET A 288 24.28 -32.77 -13.03
C MET A 288 23.19 -32.48 -11.99
N ARG A 289 23.04 -33.33 -10.97
CA ARG A 289 22.15 -33.07 -9.82
C ARG A 289 22.63 -31.87 -8.98
N GLY A 290 23.95 -31.70 -8.84
CA GLY A 290 24.54 -30.52 -8.21
C GLY A 290 24.25 -29.24 -9.00
N VAL A 291 24.65 -29.21 -10.28
CA VAL A 291 24.45 -28.06 -11.17
C VAL A 291 22.98 -27.66 -11.27
N GLY A 292 22.06 -28.62 -11.43
CA GLY A 292 20.62 -28.34 -11.45
C GLY A 292 20.09 -27.75 -10.14
N SER A 293 20.62 -28.21 -8.98
CA SER A 293 20.27 -27.67 -7.67
C SER A 293 20.77 -26.23 -7.49
N GLU A 294 22.01 -25.92 -7.88
CA GLU A 294 22.55 -24.56 -7.76
C GLU A 294 21.90 -23.60 -8.78
N LEU A 295 21.57 -24.08 -9.99
CA LEU A 295 20.93 -23.28 -11.05
C LEU A 295 19.61 -22.64 -10.59
N VAL A 296 18.79 -23.34 -9.80
CA VAL A 296 17.55 -22.79 -9.22
C VAL A 296 17.84 -21.62 -8.30
N HIS A 297 18.91 -21.69 -7.49
CA HIS A 297 19.31 -20.61 -6.57
C HIS A 297 19.90 -19.40 -7.30
N VAL A 298 20.65 -19.63 -8.39
CA VAL A 298 21.17 -18.57 -9.28
C VAL A 298 20.02 -17.88 -10.02
N ALA A 299 19.06 -18.65 -10.54
CA ALA A 299 17.88 -18.13 -11.21
C ALA A 299 17.02 -17.28 -10.26
N PHE A 300 16.73 -17.77 -9.05
CA PHE A 300 15.97 -17.04 -8.03
C PHE A 300 16.59 -15.67 -7.71
N GLY A 301 17.88 -15.61 -7.36
CA GLY A 301 18.52 -14.32 -7.04
C GLY A 301 18.68 -13.40 -8.25
N SER A 302 18.82 -13.96 -9.46
CA SER A 302 18.84 -13.16 -10.70
C SER A 302 17.45 -12.57 -11.03
N ILE A 303 16.37 -13.30 -10.74
CA ILE A 303 14.99 -12.80 -10.85
C ILE A 303 14.76 -11.68 -9.82
N VAL A 304 15.17 -11.86 -8.57
CA VAL A 304 15.02 -10.83 -7.52
C VAL A 304 15.82 -9.57 -7.87
N LEU A 305 17.05 -9.69 -8.38
CA LEU A 305 17.83 -8.56 -8.91
C LEU A 305 17.15 -7.89 -10.12
N GLY A 306 16.54 -8.67 -11.01
CA GLY A 306 15.80 -8.14 -12.16
C GLY A 306 14.55 -7.36 -11.76
N LEU A 307 13.83 -7.82 -10.73
CA LEU A 307 12.68 -7.12 -10.15
C LEU A 307 13.07 -5.83 -9.43
N ASP A 308 14.16 -5.84 -8.66
CA ASP A 308 14.74 -4.62 -8.07
C ASP A 308 15.14 -3.59 -9.13
N TYR A 309 15.82 -4.04 -10.19
CA TYR A 309 16.18 -3.18 -11.31
C TYR A 309 14.95 -2.60 -12.00
N LEU A 310 13.92 -3.40 -12.27
CA LEU A 310 12.68 -2.96 -12.91
C LEU A 310 11.90 -1.95 -12.05
N ILE A 311 11.82 -2.15 -10.74
CA ILE A 311 11.20 -1.17 -9.82
C ILE A 311 11.98 0.14 -9.82
N TYR A 312 13.31 0.09 -9.78
CA TYR A 312 14.15 1.29 -9.88
C TYR A 312 13.94 2.05 -11.22
N ASP A 313 13.93 1.33 -12.34
CA ASP A 313 13.82 1.89 -13.69
C ASP A 313 12.43 2.53 -13.91
N VAL A 314 11.35 1.86 -13.52
CA VAL A 314 9.97 2.41 -13.56
C VAL A 314 9.84 3.68 -12.73
N LEU A 315 10.42 3.73 -11.52
CA LEU A 315 10.37 4.92 -10.67
C LEU A 315 11.22 6.07 -11.21
N ASP A 316 12.35 5.80 -11.88
CA ASP A 316 13.17 6.84 -12.49
C ASP A 316 12.55 7.38 -13.80
N ILE A 317 11.82 6.53 -14.55
CA ILE A 317 10.95 6.95 -15.66
C ILE A 317 9.84 7.88 -15.17
N ILE A 318 9.12 7.50 -14.10
CA ILE A 318 8.10 8.35 -13.47
C ILE A 318 8.70 9.69 -13.03
N ARG A 319 9.84 9.64 -12.32
CA ARG A 319 10.53 10.85 -11.84
C ARG A 319 10.88 11.84 -12.95
N ARG A 320 11.28 11.36 -14.13
CA ARG A 320 11.73 12.20 -15.25
C ARG A 320 10.60 12.71 -16.14
N ASN A 321 9.47 11.98 -16.19
CA ASN A 321 8.41 12.24 -17.16
C ASN A 321 7.09 12.71 -16.53
N ALA A 322 6.94 12.65 -15.21
CA ALA A 322 5.69 13.01 -14.51
C ALA A 322 5.74 14.38 -13.80
N GLU A 323 6.76 15.21 -14.06
CA GLU A 323 6.76 16.60 -13.59
C GLU A 323 5.70 17.42 -14.35
N VAL A 324 4.82 18.08 -13.61
CA VAL A 324 3.67 18.84 -14.14
C VAL A 324 3.52 20.14 -13.38
N GLU A 325 3.43 21.25 -14.12
CA GLU A 325 3.04 22.55 -13.63
C GLU A 325 1.53 22.76 -13.82
N PHE A 326 0.82 22.95 -12.72
CA PHE A 326 -0.60 23.29 -12.70
C PHE A 326 -0.75 24.82 -12.74
N VAL A 327 -1.08 25.35 -13.91
CA VAL A 327 -1.57 26.73 -14.05
C VAL A 327 -3.09 26.73 -13.83
N GLN A 328 -3.54 27.35 -12.74
CA GLN A 328 -4.96 27.55 -12.45
C GLN A 328 -5.36 28.97 -12.88
N GLU A 329 -5.99 29.07 -14.05
CA GLU A 329 -6.74 30.27 -14.45
C GLU A 329 -8.20 30.14 -14.02
N GLY A 330 -8.73 31.21 -13.44
CA GLY A 330 -10.14 31.35 -13.09
C GLY A 330 -10.66 32.72 -13.48
N PHE A 331 -11.77 32.75 -14.22
CA PHE A 331 -12.50 33.97 -14.56
C PHE A 331 -13.94 33.83 -14.07
N HIS A 332 -14.33 34.68 -13.13
CA HIS A 332 -15.73 34.81 -12.72
C HIS A 332 -16.26 36.14 -13.26
N ARG A 333 -17.30 36.07 -14.10
CA ARG A 333 -18.03 37.21 -14.63
C ARG A 333 -19.51 36.95 -14.47
N ILE A 334 -20.19 37.79 -13.69
CA ILE A 334 -21.63 37.74 -13.49
C ILE A 334 -22.14 39.12 -13.89
N ALA A 335 -23.15 39.18 -14.77
CA ALA A 335 -23.68 40.44 -15.31
C ALA A 335 -25.21 40.40 -15.27
N LEU A 336 -25.84 41.32 -14.53
CA LEU A 336 -27.29 41.31 -14.35
C LEU A 336 -28.03 42.28 -15.29
N GLN A 337 -28.71 41.75 -16.31
CA GLN A 337 -29.51 42.56 -17.23
C GLN A 337 -30.97 42.69 -16.75
N VAL A 338 -31.30 43.83 -16.13
CA VAL A 338 -32.67 44.19 -15.74
C VAL A 338 -33.43 44.80 -16.92
N PHE A 339 -34.58 44.22 -17.27
CA PHE A 339 -35.49 44.70 -18.32
C PHE A 339 -36.71 45.43 -17.73
N GLY A 340 -37.35 46.29 -18.53
CA GLY A 340 -38.55 47.05 -18.15
C GLY A 340 -38.29 48.49 -17.68
N THR A 341 -39.37 49.28 -17.68
CA THR A 341 -39.40 50.73 -17.38
C THR A 341 -40.53 51.08 -16.41
N GLY A 342 -40.36 50.73 -15.13
CA GLY A 342 -41.28 51.07 -14.05
C GLY A 342 -40.60 51.13 -12.69
N ALA A 343 -41.36 51.44 -11.63
CA ALA A 343 -40.82 51.57 -10.27
C ALA A 343 -40.08 50.30 -9.80
N VAL A 344 -40.67 49.12 -10.04
CA VAL A 344 -40.10 47.81 -9.67
C VAL A 344 -38.77 47.55 -10.40
N SER A 345 -38.68 47.78 -11.71
CA SER A 345 -37.43 47.58 -12.47
C SER A 345 -36.34 48.57 -12.06
N ASN A 346 -36.71 49.77 -11.63
CA ASN A 346 -35.77 50.77 -11.10
C ASN A 346 -35.25 50.39 -9.71
N LEU A 347 -36.11 49.85 -8.83
CA LEU A 347 -35.70 49.30 -7.53
C LEU A 347 -34.71 48.14 -7.72
N VAL A 348 -35.05 47.15 -8.55
CA VAL A 348 -34.17 46.02 -8.89
C VAL A 348 -32.84 46.50 -9.48
N ARG A 349 -32.86 47.46 -10.43
CA ARG A 349 -31.62 48.04 -11.00
C ARG A 349 -30.78 48.80 -9.98
N LYS A 350 -31.38 49.38 -8.94
CA LYS A 350 -30.67 50.09 -7.86
C LYS A 350 -30.05 49.11 -6.85
N LEU A 351 -30.76 48.02 -6.52
CA LEU A 351 -30.30 46.96 -5.61
C LEU A 351 -29.12 46.17 -6.21
N PHE A 352 -29.22 45.76 -7.48
CA PHE A 352 -28.23 44.89 -8.12
C PHE A 352 -27.13 45.62 -8.90
N LYS A 353 -26.97 46.93 -8.71
CA LYS A 353 -26.01 47.73 -9.48
C LYS A 353 -24.55 47.29 -9.26
N ASP A 354 -24.23 46.85 -8.05
CA ASP A 354 -22.86 46.58 -7.62
C ASP A 354 -22.50 45.07 -7.66
N PHE A 355 -23.34 44.25 -8.32
CA PHE A 355 -23.17 42.79 -8.45
C PHE A 355 -22.32 42.35 -9.65
N ASP A 356 -21.91 43.28 -10.53
CA ASP A 356 -21.06 42.99 -11.70
C ASP A 356 -19.60 42.70 -11.25
N ILE A 357 -19.39 41.49 -10.75
CA ILE A 357 -18.10 41.01 -10.24
C ILE A 357 -17.28 40.41 -11.39
N GLU A 358 -16.12 40.99 -11.64
CA GLU A 358 -15.05 40.41 -12.46
C GLU A 358 -13.82 40.09 -11.58
N GLU A 359 -13.58 38.82 -11.28
CA GLU A 359 -12.34 38.35 -10.64
C GLU A 359 -11.56 37.42 -11.58
N LYS A 360 -10.32 37.80 -11.93
CA LYS A 360 -9.31 36.88 -12.49
C LYS A 360 -8.43 36.35 -11.35
N LEU A 361 -8.25 35.03 -11.30
CA LEU A 361 -7.14 34.40 -10.57
C LEU A 361 -6.20 33.68 -11.54
N GLU A 362 -4.91 33.77 -11.28
CA GLU A 362 -3.86 33.02 -11.95
C GLU A 362 -2.90 32.50 -10.86
N ARG A 363 -2.75 31.17 -10.75
CA ARG A 363 -1.87 30.54 -9.76
C ARG A 363 -1.12 29.36 -10.35
N ILE A 364 0.19 29.34 -10.17
CA ILE A 364 1.09 28.29 -10.65
C ILE A 364 1.54 27.43 -9.46
N ALA A 365 1.55 26.11 -9.62
CA ALA A 365 2.09 25.15 -8.65
C ALA A 365 2.68 23.92 -9.38
N SER A 366 3.78 23.35 -8.88
CA SER A 366 4.41 22.15 -9.46
C SER A 366 4.32 20.94 -8.53
N ASN A 367 4.18 19.75 -9.10
CA ASN A 367 4.21 18.48 -8.36
C ASN A 367 5.63 17.96 -8.03
N ALA A 368 6.70 18.65 -8.46
CA ALA A 368 8.08 18.17 -8.44
C ALA A 368 8.59 17.65 -7.07
N HIS A 369 8.05 18.18 -5.97
CA HIS A 369 8.40 17.72 -4.62
C HIS A 369 7.88 16.30 -4.31
N CYS A 370 6.76 15.90 -4.91
CA CYS A 370 6.14 14.59 -4.73
C CYS A 370 6.71 13.48 -5.65
N LEU A 371 7.70 13.79 -6.51
CA LEU A 371 8.25 12.82 -7.45
C LEU A 371 9.20 11.81 -6.77
N PRO A 372 9.11 10.51 -7.10
CA PRO A 372 9.90 9.46 -6.45
C PRO A 372 11.39 9.67 -6.71
N ARG A 373 12.21 9.36 -5.69
CA ARG A 373 13.69 9.42 -5.77
C ARG A 373 14.27 8.03 -5.53
N PRO A 374 14.22 7.12 -6.51
CA PRO A 374 14.53 5.71 -6.30
C PRO A 374 16.01 5.46 -6.00
N VAL A 375 16.25 4.46 -5.17
CA VAL A 375 17.59 4.00 -4.76
C VAL A 375 17.98 2.77 -5.59
N ARG A 376 19.24 2.73 -6.05
CA ARG A 376 19.76 1.64 -6.87
C ARG A 376 20.64 0.71 -6.03
N THR A 377 20.38 -0.60 -6.07
CA THR A 377 21.25 -1.60 -5.43
C THR A 377 22.71 -1.42 -5.84
N SER A 378 23.60 -1.47 -4.84
CA SER A 378 25.04 -1.23 -5.01
C SER A 378 25.68 -2.26 -5.95
N ARG A 379 26.43 -1.78 -6.95
CA ARG A 379 27.19 -2.62 -7.89
C ARG A 379 28.14 -3.59 -7.18
N TRP A 380 28.70 -3.20 -6.02
CA TRP A 380 29.54 -4.08 -5.20
C TRP A 380 28.78 -5.26 -4.60
N LEU A 381 27.51 -5.08 -4.23
CA LEU A 381 26.66 -6.17 -3.73
C LEU A 381 26.31 -7.13 -4.86
N VAL A 382 25.96 -6.61 -6.04
CA VAL A 382 25.69 -7.43 -7.24
C VAL A 382 26.92 -8.27 -7.63
N LEU A 383 28.11 -7.65 -7.71
CA LEU A 383 29.37 -8.35 -7.96
C LEU A 383 29.65 -9.41 -6.88
N ARG A 384 29.47 -9.09 -5.59
CA ARG A 384 29.66 -10.02 -4.49
C ARG A 384 28.71 -11.23 -4.59
N LEU A 385 27.45 -11.03 -4.96
CA LEU A 385 26.49 -12.12 -5.13
C LEU A 385 26.89 -13.04 -6.30
N TYR A 386 27.23 -12.49 -7.46
CA TYR A 386 27.68 -13.30 -8.60
C TYR A 386 29.03 -14.00 -8.36
N LEU A 387 29.93 -13.43 -7.55
CA LEU A 387 31.13 -14.13 -7.08
C LEU A 387 30.80 -15.30 -6.14
N VAL A 388 29.79 -15.17 -5.27
CA VAL A 388 29.28 -16.29 -4.45
C VAL A 388 28.66 -17.38 -5.33
N TYR A 389 27.92 -17.02 -6.38
CA TYR A 389 27.39 -18.00 -7.35
C TYR A 389 28.48 -18.69 -8.17
N ALA A 390 29.48 -17.95 -8.67
CA ALA A 390 30.61 -18.53 -9.38
C ALA A 390 31.41 -19.51 -8.50
N SER A 391 31.60 -19.18 -7.21
CA SER A 391 32.27 -20.07 -6.25
C SER A 391 31.40 -21.26 -5.81
N LEU A 392 30.07 -21.13 -5.74
CA LEU A 392 29.15 -22.26 -5.59
C LEU A 392 29.27 -23.26 -6.75
N VAL A 393 29.25 -22.77 -8.00
CA VAL A 393 29.45 -23.60 -9.19
C VAL A 393 30.83 -24.27 -9.17
N ALA A 394 31.89 -23.52 -8.84
CA ALA A 394 33.23 -24.06 -8.67
C ALA A 394 33.30 -25.15 -7.57
N LEU A 395 32.55 -25.02 -6.47
CA LEU A 395 32.43 -26.07 -5.45
C LEU A 395 31.71 -27.33 -5.95
N VAL A 396 30.76 -27.24 -6.88
CA VAL A 396 30.16 -28.44 -7.49
C VAL A 396 31.22 -29.23 -8.27
N PHE A 397 32.05 -28.57 -9.08
CA PHE A 397 33.16 -29.21 -9.77
C PHE A 397 34.24 -29.70 -8.79
N ALA A 398 34.60 -28.91 -7.79
CA ALA A 398 35.57 -29.29 -6.76
C ALA A 398 35.12 -30.50 -5.94
N GLN A 399 33.80 -30.76 -5.80
CA GLN A 399 33.27 -31.94 -5.12
C GLN A 399 33.74 -33.26 -5.76
N LEU A 400 34.02 -33.26 -7.07
CA LEU A 400 34.50 -34.43 -7.82
C LEU A 400 35.95 -34.76 -7.45
N PHE A 401 36.85 -33.78 -7.57
CA PHE A 401 38.24 -33.92 -7.12
C PHE A 401 38.32 -34.20 -5.62
N ALA A 402 37.45 -33.58 -4.82
CA ALA A 402 37.32 -33.85 -3.39
C ALA A 402 36.81 -35.27 -3.06
N ALA A 403 36.14 -35.98 -3.98
CA ALA A 403 35.84 -37.41 -3.79
C ALA A 403 37.13 -38.24 -3.87
N ARG A 404 37.90 -38.07 -4.94
CA ARG A 404 39.13 -38.83 -5.21
C ARG A 404 40.25 -38.47 -4.22
N MET A 405 40.33 -37.20 -3.82
CA MET A 405 41.27 -36.72 -2.80
C MET A 405 41.06 -37.39 -1.44
N ARG A 406 39.81 -37.76 -1.06
CA ARG A 406 39.55 -38.49 0.20
C ARG A 406 40.21 -39.87 0.21
N ARG A 407 40.11 -40.60 -0.91
CA ARG A 407 40.81 -41.89 -1.10
C ARG A 407 42.33 -41.68 -1.06
N ALA A 408 42.86 -40.69 -1.76
CA ALA A 408 44.29 -40.40 -1.83
C ALA A 408 44.90 -40.04 -0.46
N VAL A 409 44.24 -39.20 0.34
CA VAL A 409 44.67 -38.84 1.70
C VAL A 409 44.73 -40.07 2.61
N CYS A 410 43.70 -40.93 2.59
CA CYS A 410 43.72 -42.17 3.36
C CYS A 410 44.78 -43.18 2.86
N ALA A 411 45.01 -43.28 1.54
CA ALA A 411 46.07 -44.13 0.98
C ALA A 411 47.48 -43.68 1.40
N TYR A 412 47.71 -42.36 1.47
CA TYR A 412 48.96 -41.77 1.94
C TYR A 412 49.24 -42.10 3.42
N PHE A 413 48.31 -41.79 4.32
CA PHE A 413 48.50 -42.02 5.77
C PHE A 413 48.44 -43.50 6.18
N PHE A 414 47.70 -44.34 5.44
CA PHE A 414 47.47 -45.75 5.81
C PHE A 414 47.97 -46.73 4.73
N ARG A 415 49.17 -46.52 4.17
CA ARG A 415 49.75 -47.35 3.09
C ARG A 415 49.71 -48.87 3.36
N LYS A 416 50.01 -49.32 4.58
CA LYS A 416 49.90 -50.75 4.99
C LYS A 416 48.47 -51.32 4.93
N VAL A 417 47.48 -50.46 5.11
CA VAL A 417 46.07 -50.82 4.93
C VAL A 417 45.79 -50.81 3.42
N SER A 418 46.00 -49.68 2.74
CA SER A 418 45.78 -49.48 1.29
C SER A 418 46.28 -50.62 0.40
N ASN A 419 47.50 -51.10 0.62
CA ASN A 419 48.10 -52.18 -0.19
C ASN A 419 47.36 -53.53 -0.08
N ARG A 420 46.52 -53.73 0.95
CA ARG A 420 45.77 -54.98 1.22
C ARG A 420 44.46 -55.09 0.41
N TRP A 421 43.87 -53.95 0.04
CA TRP A 421 42.64 -53.83 -0.76
C TRP A 421 42.92 -54.21 -2.21
N LEU A 422 44.11 -53.83 -2.66
CA LEU A 422 44.65 -54.12 -3.99
C LEU A 422 44.99 -55.61 -4.17
N THR A 423 44.96 -56.44 -3.12
CA THR A 423 45.02 -57.92 -3.24
C THR A 423 43.65 -58.58 -3.17
N ARG A 424 42.55 -57.82 -3.07
CA ARG A 424 41.16 -58.30 -3.09
C ARG A 424 40.25 -57.27 -3.77
N PRO A 425 40.37 -57.07 -5.09
CA PRO A 425 39.43 -56.23 -5.84
C PRO A 425 38.00 -56.79 -5.79
N LYS A 426 36.99 -55.92 -5.97
CA LYS A 426 35.58 -56.37 -6.12
C LYS A 426 35.36 -57.20 -7.38
N ALA A 427 36.15 -56.96 -8.43
CA ALA A 427 36.22 -57.81 -9.60
C ALA A 427 36.80 -59.18 -9.21
N ASN A 428 35.90 -60.17 -9.07
CA ASN A 428 36.20 -61.58 -8.87
C ASN A 428 37.12 -61.91 -7.68
N ALA A 429 36.59 -61.71 -6.47
CA ALA A 429 37.12 -62.30 -5.24
C ALA A 429 37.12 -63.86 -5.23
N ALA A 430 36.69 -64.51 -6.32
CA ALA A 430 36.92 -65.93 -6.58
C ALA A 430 38.38 -66.19 -7.01
N VAL A 431 38.91 -65.45 -8.00
CA VAL A 431 40.26 -65.65 -8.58
C VAL A 431 41.42 -65.40 -7.58
N TRP A 432 41.14 -64.72 -6.46
CA TRP A 432 42.11 -64.48 -5.37
C TRP A 432 41.90 -65.38 -4.14
N ARG A 433 40.93 -66.30 -4.18
CA ARG A 433 40.88 -67.48 -3.30
C ARG A 433 41.41 -68.67 -4.10
N GLY A 434 42.28 -69.46 -3.50
CA GLY A 434 42.81 -70.68 -4.11
C GLY A 434 41.81 -71.82 -4.05
N GLU A 435 40.62 -71.61 -4.64
CA GLU A 435 39.53 -72.57 -4.75
C GLU A 435 39.43 -72.99 -6.22
N VAL A 436 40.17 -74.06 -6.55
CA VAL A 436 40.11 -74.85 -7.79
C VAL A 436 39.69 -76.26 -7.40
#